data_AF-A0A0D0CD03-F1
#
_entry.id   AF-A0A0D0CD03-F1
#
_cell.length_a   1.000
_cell.length_b   1.000
_cell.length_c   1.000
_cell.angle_alpha   90.00
_cell.angle_beta   90.00
_cell.angle_gamma   90.00
#
_symmetry.space_group_name_H-M   'P 1'
#
loop_
_entity.id
_entity.type
_entity.pdbx_description
1 polymer ?
#
loop_
_entity_poly.entity_id
_entity_poly.type
_entity_poly.pdbx_seq_one_letter_code
_entity_poly.pdbx_strand_id
1 'polypeptide(L)'
;MSAPHRQELLDFQMNDSNFQKMIQMASSIHRKLKIELTSKEEAADAFQALDKGLPADWKRQLVKQERKAMKEREGKPEAMDVYEIQLASAPSMKSIELAMLSGSPSKASSLRGSSTWLAQGLQIQQSQIQLRLEASSAGPQSMELQRLALARKRDQLGMEIQSFISDASSFMGQIKAQGPEHADQD
;
A
#
# COMPACT_ATOMS: atom_id res chain seq x y z
N MET A 1 -57.52 12.45 -25.17
CA MET A 1 -56.99 12.78 -23.84
C MET A 1 -56.14 14.05 -23.97
N SER A 2 -56.21 14.91 -22.94
CA SER A 2 -55.78 16.30 -22.90
C SER A 2 -54.26 16.50 -23.01
N ALA A 3 -53.76 16.78 -24.22
CA ALA A 3 -52.38 17.22 -24.44
C ALA A 3 -52.05 18.58 -23.78
N PRO A 4 -52.96 19.59 -23.75
CA PRO A 4 -52.69 20.88 -23.09
C PRO A 4 -52.40 20.72 -21.59
N HIS A 5 -53.17 19.87 -20.90
CA HIS A 5 -53.04 19.69 -19.46
C HIS A 5 -51.72 19.00 -19.05
N ARG A 6 -51.19 18.12 -19.91
CA ARG A 6 -49.88 17.49 -19.68
C ARG A 6 -48.74 18.50 -19.79
N GLN A 7 -48.80 19.39 -20.78
CA GLN A 7 -47.76 20.41 -20.98
C GLN A 7 -47.73 21.39 -19.81
N GLU A 8 -48.89 21.89 -19.39
CA GLU A 8 -49.00 22.79 -18.24
C GLU A 8 -48.44 22.16 -16.96
N LEU A 9 -48.75 20.88 -16.69
CA LEU A 9 -48.22 20.17 -15.52
C LEU A 9 -46.68 20.07 -15.56
N LEU A 10 -46.12 19.74 -16.71
CA LEU A 10 -44.67 19.66 -16.88
C LEU A 10 -44.01 21.02 -16.68
N ASP A 11 -44.61 22.08 -17.22
CA ASP A 11 -44.10 23.44 -17.08
C ASP A 11 -44.14 23.89 -15.62
N PHE A 12 -45.22 23.61 -14.88
CA PHE A 12 -45.29 23.87 -13.43
C PHE A 12 -44.22 23.12 -12.63
N GLN A 13 -44.04 21.83 -12.90
CA GLN A 13 -43.01 21.01 -12.24
C GLN A 13 -41.59 21.49 -12.56
N MET A 14 -41.32 21.84 -13.81
CA MET A 14 -40.04 22.38 -14.23
C MET A 14 -39.77 23.74 -13.60
N ASN A 15 -40.77 24.61 -13.53
CA ASN A 15 -40.61 25.94 -12.92
C ASN A 15 -40.36 25.85 -11.41
N ASP A 16 -41.07 24.96 -10.70
CA ASP A 16 -40.81 24.70 -9.28
C ASP A 16 -39.41 24.11 -9.07
N SER A 17 -38.98 23.15 -9.89
CA SER A 17 -37.62 22.61 -9.84
C SER A 17 -36.56 23.69 -10.08
N ASN A 18 -36.76 24.58 -11.05
CA ASN A 18 -35.85 25.68 -11.33
C ASN A 18 -35.81 26.70 -10.19
N PHE A 19 -36.96 27.02 -9.60
CA PHE A 19 -37.06 27.91 -8.44
C PHE A 19 -36.34 27.32 -7.23
N GLN A 20 -36.55 26.04 -6.93
CA GLN A 20 -35.84 25.32 -5.87
C GLN A 20 -34.32 25.30 -6.10
N LYS A 21 -33.87 25.02 -7.32
CA LYS A 21 -32.44 25.09 -7.68
C LYS A 21 -31.89 26.49 -7.44
N MET A 22 -32.59 27.53 -7.88
CA MET A 22 -32.14 28.92 -7.73
C MET A 22 -31.96 29.30 -6.26
N ILE A 23 -32.91 28.94 -5.39
CA ILE A 23 -32.82 29.21 -3.95
C ILE A 23 -31.66 28.42 -3.32
N GLN A 24 -31.48 27.16 -3.72
CA GLN A 24 -30.43 26.30 -3.17
C GLN A 24 -29.03 26.57 -3.76
N MET A 25 -28.94 27.28 -4.89
CA MET A 25 -27.65 27.62 -5.51
C MET A 25 -26.81 28.49 -4.60
N ALA A 26 -27.39 29.52 -3.96
CA ALA A 26 -26.64 30.42 -3.10
C ALA A 26 -26.01 29.68 -1.90
N SER A 27 -26.77 28.81 -1.24
CA SER A 27 -26.27 28.01 -0.11
C SER A 27 -25.25 26.95 -0.56
N SER A 28 -25.45 26.33 -1.72
CA SER A 28 -24.50 25.38 -2.32
C SER A 28 -23.18 26.04 -2.68
N ILE A 29 -23.22 27.22 -3.32
CA ILE A 29 -22.03 28.02 -3.65
C ILE A 29 -21.32 28.46 -2.38
N HIS A 30 -22.03 28.98 -1.38
CA HIS A 30 -21.44 29.38 -0.11
C HIS A 30 -20.75 28.22 0.59
N ARG A 31 -21.39 27.05 0.63
CA ARG A 31 -20.80 25.82 1.20
C ARG A 31 -19.55 25.39 0.42
N LYS A 32 -19.61 25.37 -0.91
CA LYS A 32 -18.46 25.01 -1.76
C LYS A 32 -17.30 25.98 -1.56
N LEU A 33 -17.58 27.28 -1.54
CA LEU A 33 -16.56 28.30 -1.29
C LEU A 33 -15.86 28.10 0.06
N LYS A 34 -16.62 27.78 1.12
CA LYS A 34 -16.05 27.50 2.44
C LYS A 34 -15.09 26.30 2.40
N ILE A 35 -15.49 25.22 1.73
CA ILE A 35 -14.67 24.01 1.56
C ILE A 35 -13.43 24.32 0.72
N GLU A 36 -13.58 25.07 -0.38
CA GLU A 36 -12.46 25.44 -1.25
C GLU A 36 -11.45 26.30 -0.50
N LEU A 37 -11.90 27.26 0.33
CA LEU A 37 -11.02 28.08 1.15
C LEU A 37 -10.19 27.24 2.14
N THR A 38 -10.81 26.31 2.86
CA THR A 38 -10.07 25.42 3.77
C THR A 38 -9.13 24.50 3.00
N SER A 39 -9.59 23.91 1.89
CA SER A 39 -8.77 23.01 1.07
C SER A 39 -7.58 23.74 0.42
N LYS A 40 -7.72 25.03 0.12
CA LYS A 40 -6.65 25.86 -0.42
C LYS A 40 -5.53 26.06 0.61
N GLU A 41 -5.88 26.30 1.87
CA GLU A 41 -4.91 26.43 2.95
C GLU A 41 -4.18 25.09 3.17
N GLU A 42 -4.93 23.98 3.25
CA GLU A 42 -4.35 22.63 3.37
C GLU A 42 -3.42 22.29 2.20
N ALA A 43 -3.82 22.62 0.96
CA ALA A 43 -3.00 22.40 -0.22
C ALA A 43 -1.73 23.26 -0.23
N ALA A 44 -1.81 24.51 0.25
CA ALA A 44 -0.66 25.39 0.36
C ALA A 44 0.34 24.88 1.41
N ASP A 45 -0.14 24.39 2.55
CA ASP A 45 0.68 23.80 3.61
C ASP A 45 1.34 22.50 3.11
N ALA A 46 0.58 21.63 2.45
CA ALA A 46 1.10 20.40 1.84
C ALA A 46 2.18 20.70 0.80
N PHE A 47 1.96 21.70 -0.06
CA PHE A 47 2.96 22.14 -1.03
C PHE A 47 4.21 22.68 -0.35
N GLN A 48 4.07 23.50 0.70
CA GLN A 48 5.22 24.04 1.43
C GLN A 48 6.01 22.93 2.14
N ALA A 49 5.33 21.92 2.69
CA ALA A 49 5.97 20.76 3.30
C ALA A 49 6.79 19.97 2.27
N LEU A 50 6.24 19.74 1.07
CA LEU A 50 6.96 19.12 -0.04
C LEU A 50 8.16 19.97 -0.47
N ASP A 51 7.97 21.28 -0.66
CA ASP A 51 9.03 22.18 -1.10
C ASP A 51 10.20 22.23 -0.10
N LYS A 52 9.93 22.22 1.21
CA LYS A 52 10.99 22.17 2.25
C LYS A 52 11.85 20.89 2.16
N GLY A 53 11.28 19.78 1.69
CA GLY A 53 12.00 18.51 1.54
C GLY A 53 12.89 18.42 0.30
N LEU A 54 12.75 19.32 -0.68
CA LEU A 54 13.50 19.26 -1.92
C LEU A 54 14.84 20.02 -1.85
N PRO A 55 15.94 19.44 -2.38
CA PRO A 55 17.20 20.15 -2.54
C PRO A 55 17.07 21.42 -3.42
N ALA A 56 17.78 22.48 -3.07
CA ALA A 56 17.69 23.78 -3.76
C ALA A 56 18.04 23.71 -5.26
N ASP A 57 18.96 22.83 -5.65
CA ASP A 57 19.36 22.65 -7.05
C ASP A 57 18.24 22.03 -7.90
N TRP A 58 17.50 21.10 -7.31
CA TRP A 58 16.37 20.45 -7.96
C TRP A 58 15.22 21.44 -8.17
N LYS A 59 14.94 22.31 -7.18
CA LYS A 59 13.94 23.38 -7.34
C LYS A 59 14.28 24.31 -8.50
N ARG A 60 15.54 24.74 -8.58
CA ARG A 60 16.02 25.60 -9.67
C ARG A 60 15.85 24.94 -11.04
N GLN A 61 16.15 23.64 -11.12
CA GLN A 61 15.97 22.87 -12.34
C GLN A 61 14.49 22.73 -12.74
N LEU A 62 13.61 22.41 -11.79
CA LEU A 62 12.17 22.28 -12.02
C LEU A 62 11.57 23.61 -12.51
N VAL A 63 11.89 24.73 -11.87
CA VAL A 63 11.42 26.07 -12.30
C VAL A 63 11.92 26.39 -13.71
N LYS A 64 13.14 25.99 -14.06
CA LYS A 64 13.68 26.18 -15.41
C LYS A 64 12.94 25.34 -16.45
N GLN A 65 12.64 24.07 -16.12
CA GLN A 65 11.88 23.17 -16.98
C GLN A 65 10.45 23.65 -17.19
N GLU A 66 9.76 24.05 -16.11
CA GLU A 66 8.41 24.62 -16.16
C GLU A 66 8.36 25.88 -17.04
N ARG A 67 9.27 26.83 -16.83
CA ARG A 67 9.33 28.06 -17.64
C ARG A 67 9.57 27.76 -19.12
N LYS A 68 10.34 26.72 -19.42
CA LYS A 68 10.58 26.28 -20.79
C LYS A 68 9.32 25.64 -21.39
N ALA A 69 8.71 24.69 -20.68
CA ALA A 69 7.48 24.02 -21.06
C ALA A 69 6.36 25.02 -21.38
N MET A 70 6.13 25.98 -20.48
CA MET A 70 5.09 27.01 -20.63
C MET A 70 5.30 27.94 -21.83
N LYS A 71 6.56 28.20 -22.22
CA LYS A 71 6.88 28.99 -23.42
C LYS A 71 6.68 28.20 -24.71
N GLU A 72 7.00 26.91 -24.69
CA GLU A 72 6.98 26.04 -25.88
C GLU A 72 5.61 25.38 -26.11
N ARG A 73 4.68 25.46 -25.14
CA ARG A 73 3.38 24.77 -25.14
C ARG A 73 2.54 24.95 -26.41
N GLU A 74 2.58 26.13 -27.04
CA GLU A 74 1.73 26.46 -28.19
C GLU A 74 2.26 25.87 -29.50
N GLY A 75 3.58 25.64 -29.60
CA GLY A 75 4.23 25.07 -30.79
C GLY A 75 4.65 23.61 -30.65
N LYS A 76 4.77 23.11 -29.42
CA LYS A 76 5.22 21.75 -29.12
C LYS A 76 4.45 21.17 -27.93
N PRO A 77 3.40 20.36 -28.17
CA PRO A 77 2.63 19.72 -27.11
C PRO A 77 3.48 18.84 -26.17
N GLU A 78 4.49 18.14 -26.71
CA GLU A 78 5.47 17.34 -25.94
C GLU A 78 6.25 18.16 -24.90
N ALA A 79 6.31 19.49 -25.02
CA ALA A 79 6.97 20.32 -24.02
C ALA A 79 6.26 20.25 -22.65
N MET A 80 4.98 19.85 -22.63
CA MET A 80 4.18 19.68 -21.41
C MET A 80 4.43 18.34 -20.70
N ASP A 81 5.18 17.40 -21.30
CA ASP A 81 5.49 16.09 -20.71
C ASP A 81 6.31 16.20 -19.41
N VAL A 82 6.86 17.38 -19.12
CA VAL A 82 7.49 17.70 -17.81
C VAL A 82 6.53 17.48 -16.64
N TYR A 83 5.21 17.59 -16.86
CA TYR A 83 4.19 17.33 -15.84
C TYR A 83 3.74 15.87 -15.79
N GLU A 84 4.22 15.01 -16.70
CA GLU A 84 3.91 13.60 -16.69
C GLU A 84 4.68 12.89 -15.56
N ILE A 85 3.96 12.09 -14.77
CA ILE A 85 4.57 11.33 -13.69
C ILE A 85 5.27 10.11 -14.32
N GLN A 86 6.57 10.24 -14.55
CA GLN A 86 7.40 9.11 -14.98
C GLN A 86 7.73 8.21 -13.79
N LEU A 87 6.80 7.33 -13.44
CA LEU A 87 7.10 6.20 -12.56
C LEU A 87 7.84 5.16 -13.39
N ALA A 88 9.13 4.94 -13.10
CA ALA A 88 9.79 3.72 -13.55
C ALA A 88 8.92 2.54 -13.10
N SER A 89 8.63 1.60 -14.01
CA SER A 89 7.85 0.42 -13.65
C SER A 89 8.48 -0.21 -12.42
N ALA A 90 7.69 -0.33 -11.36
CA ALA A 90 8.16 -0.93 -10.13
C ALA A 90 8.75 -2.32 -10.46
N PRO A 91 9.90 -2.70 -9.85
CA PRO A 91 10.45 -4.02 -10.06
C PRO A 91 9.37 -5.06 -9.80
N SER A 92 9.18 -5.99 -10.73
CA SER A 92 8.28 -7.11 -10.49
C SER A 92 8.76 -7.93 -9.29
N MET A 93 7.84 -8.59 -8.60
CA MET A 93 8.17 -9.53 -7.52
C MET A 93 9.24 -10.53 -7.94
N LYS A 94 9.14 -11.06 -9.18
CA LYS A 94 10.12 -11.98 -9.76
C LYS A 94 11.51 -11.36 -9.91
N SER A 95 11.61 -10.10 -10.32
CA SER A 95 12.90 -9.41 -10.43
C SER A 95 13.51 -9.10 -9.07
N ILE A 96 12.68 -8.81 -8.05
CA ILE A 96 13.14 -8.64 -6.67
C ILE A 96 13.67 -9.97 -6.14
N GLU A 97 12.91 -11.06 -6.32
CA GLU A 97 13.33 -12.42 -5.93
C GLU A 97 14.64 -12.82 -6.61
N LEU A 98 14.77 -12.59 -7.92
CA LEU A 98 15.99 -12.91 -8.66
C LEU A 98 17.19 -12.11 -8.14
N ALA A 99 17.01 -10.81 -7.87
CA ALA A 99 18.05 -9.98 -7.28
C ALA A 99 18.47 -10.50 -5.89
N MET A 100 17.52 -10.88 -5.05
CA MET A 100 17.77 -11.44 -3.71
C MET A 100 18.48 -12.80 -3.75
N LEU A 101 18.21 -13.62 -4.76
CA LEU A 101 18.90 -14.90 -4.98
C LEU A 101 20.32 -14.68 -5.53
N SER A 102 20.49 -13.77 -6.49
CA SER A 102 21.81 -13.48 -7.10
C SER A 102 22.78 -12.74 -6.18
N GLY A 103 22.27 -11.95 -5.23
CA GLY A 103 23.07 -11.11 -4.35
C GLY A 103 23.53 -11.79 -3.06
N SER A 104 23.07 -13.02 -2.78
CA SER A 104 23.41 -13.72 -1.53
C SER A 104 24.69 -14.55 -1.72
N PRO A 105 25.81 -14.20 -1.05
CA PRO A 105 27.02 -15.01 -1.13
C PRO A 105 26.74 -16.35 -0.43
N SER A 106 26.75 -17.44 -1.20
CA SER A 106 26.68 -18.81 -0.69
C SER A 106 27.93 -19.07 0.16
N LYS A 107 27.85 -18.74 1.45
CA LYS A 107 28.93 -18.94 2.43
C LYS A 107 28.71 -20.14 3.36
N ALA A 108 27.61 -20.88 3.18
CA ALA A 108 27.34 -22.07 3.98
C ALA A 108 27.26 -23.29 3.06
N SER A 109 27.77 -24.41 3.54
CA SER A 109 27.69 -25.74 2.93
C SER A 109 26.26 -26.32 2.84
N SER A 110 25.24 -25.45 2.91
CA SER A 110 23.84 -25.81 2.73
C SER A 110 23.42 -25.44 1.31
N LEU A 111 22.69 -26.33 0.63
CA LEU A 111 22.19 -26.13 -0.74
C LEU A 111 21.25 -24.90 -0.88
N ARG A 112 20.89 -24.23 0.22
CA ARG A 112 19.88 -23.18 0.29
C ARG A 112 20.51 -21.84 0.71
N GLY A 113 20.23 -20.76 -0.02
CA GLY A 113 20.70 -19.42 0.32
C GLY A 113 19.90 -18.78 1.46
N SER A 114 20.47 -17.76 2.13
CA SER A 114 19.83 -17.09 3.28
C SER A 114 18.48 -16.47 2.94
N SER A 115 18.31 -15.97 1.71
CA SER A 115 17.03 -15.44 1.21
C SER A 115 15.95 -16.52 1.09
N THR A 116 16.32 -17.71 0.63
CA THR A 116 15.41 -18.86 0.55
C THR A 116 15.04 -19.38 1.94
N TRP A 117 15.97 -19.37 2.89
CA TRP A 117 15.68 -19.69 4.29
C TRP A 117 14.68 -18.69 4.89
N LEU A 118 14.91 -17.37 4.73
CA LEU A 118 13.94 -16.36 5.17
C LEU A 118 12.56 -16.51 4.52
N ALA A 119 12.51 -16.80 3.21
CA ALA A 119 11.25 -17.05 2.52
C ALA A 119 10.50 -18.25 3.10
N GLN A 120 11.19 -19.33 3.47
CA GLN A 120 10.60 -20.46 4.18
C GLN A 120 10.03 -20.04 5.54
N GLY A 121 10.73 -19.18 6.29
CA GLY A 121 10.23 -18.63 7.55
C GLY A 121 8.93 -17.83 7.38
N LEU A 122 8.84 -16.99 6.35
CA LEU A 122 7.62 -16.26 6.00
C LEU A 122 6.47 -17.21 5.61
N GLN A 123 6.77 -18.27 4.85
CA GLN A 123 5.79 -19.28 4.48
C GLN A 123 5.25 -20.04 5.70
N ILE A 124 6.12 -20.37 6.68
CA ILE A 124 5.70 -20.96 7.96
C ILE A 124 4.76 -20.02 8.70
N GLN A 125 5.08 -18.72 8.77
CA GLN A 125 4.21 -17.72 9.39
C GLN A 125 2.86 -17.63 8.69
N GLN A 126 2.83 -17.68 7.35
CA GLN A 126 1.58 -17.70 6.58
C GLN A 126 0.75 -18.96 6.90
N SER A 127 1.36 -20.14 6.95
CA SER A 127 0.70 -21.39 7.37
C SER A 127 0.15 -21.32 8.79
N GLN A 128 0.87 -20.67 9.73
CA GLN A 128 0.38 -20.43 11.09
C GLN A 128 -0.88 -19.55 11.11
N ILE A 129 -0.90 -18.48 10.32
CA ILE A 129 -2.06 -17.57 10.22
C ILE A 129 -3.25 -18.32 9.62
N GLN A 130 -3.05 -19.07 8.53
CA GLN A 130 -4.10 -19.83 7.88
C GLN A 130 -4.68 -20.90 8.81
N LEU A 131 -3.82 -21.63 9.53
CA LEU A 131 -4.26 -22.65 10.48
C LEU A 131 -5.05 -22.05 11.66
N ARG A 132 -4.66 -20.86 12.12
CA ARG A 132 -5.41 -20.12 13.14
C ARG A 132 -6.80 -19.71 12.64
N LEU A 133 -6.88 -19.21 11.41
CA LEU A 133 -8.15 -18.85 10.77
C LEU A 133 -9.05 -20.09 10.63
N GLU A 134 -8.53 -21.19 10.09
CA GLU A 134 -9.29 -22.44 9.95
C GLU A 134 -9.76 -22.97 11.31
N ALA A 135 -8.90 -22.96 12.33
CA ALA A 135 -9.27 -23.36 13.69
C ALA A 135 -10.34 -22.45 14.31
N SER A 136 -10.30 -21.14 14.03
CA SER A 136 -11.32 -20.19 14.51
C SER A 136 -12.67 -20.36 13.80
N SER A 137 -12.66 -20.81 12.54
CA SER A 137 -13.87 -21.11 11.76
C SER A 137 -14.48 -22.47 12.11
N ALA A 138 -13.69 -23.40 12.65
CA ALA A 138 -14.14 -24.70 13.11
C ALA A 138 -14.82 -24.56 14.48
N GLY A 139 -16.15 -24.45 14.49
CA GLY A 139 -16.93 -24.35 15.73
C GLY A 139 -16.90 -25.62 16.60
N PRO A 140 -17.53 -25.60 17.79
CA PRO A 140 -17.57 -26.72 18.73
C PRO A 140 -18.17 -28.03 18.17
N GLN A 141 -18.91 -27.95 17.07
CA GLN A 141 -19.57 -29.07 16.37
C GLN A 141 -18.84 -29.48 15.07
N SER A 142 -17.57 -29.08 14.89
CA SER A 142 -16.81 -29.45 13.67
C SER A 142 -16.76 -30.97 13.49
N MET A 143 -17.03 -31.44 12.27
CA MET A 143 -16.98 -32.86 11.89
C MET A 143 -15.61 -33.47 12.23
N GLU A 144 -15.58 -34.72 12.71
CA GLU A 144 -14.34 -35.41 13.13
C GLU A 144 -13.24 -35.36 12.06
N LEU A 145 -13.62 -35.43 10.79
CA LEU A 145 -12.71 -35.31 9.64
C LEU A 145 -11.99 -33.95 9.60
N GLN A 146 -12.69 -32.84 9.93
CA GLN A 146 -12.09 -31.50 9.98
C GLN A 146 -11.12 -31.38 11.15
N ARG A 147 -11.44 -31.98 12.31
CA ARG A 147 -10.54 -32.02 13.47
C ARG A 147 -9.26 -32.79 13.17
N LEU A 148 -9.39 -33.95 12.51
CA LEU A 148 -8.25 -34.76 12.09
C LEU A 148 -7.38 -34.00 11.06
N ALA A 149 -8.01 -33.32 10.10
CA ALA A 149 -7.28 -32.49 9.13
C ALA A 149 -6.51 -31.35 9.80
N LEU A 150 -7.13 -30.65 10.77
CA LEU A 150 -6.48 -29.62 11.57
C LEU A 150 -5.31 -30.17 12.39
N ALA A 151 -5.47 -31.35 13.01
CA ALA A 151 -4.39 -32.00 13.75
C ALA A 151 -3.19 -32.34 12.84
N ARG A 152 -3.44 -32.93 11.67
CA ARG A 152 -2.38 -33.22 10.69
C ARG A 152 -1.64 -31.97 10.21
N LYS A 153 -2.38 -30.87 9.96
CA LYS A 153 -1.76 -29.59 9.59
C LYS A 153 -0.90 -29.02 10.73
N ARG A 154 -1.31 -29.18 12.00
CA ARG A 154 -0.49 -28.80 13.17
C ARG A 154 0.79 -29.62 13.25
N ASP A 155 0.71 -30.93 13.08
CA ASP A 155 1.87 -31.82 13.14
C ASP A 155 2.87 -31.50 12.01
N GLN A 156 2.37 -31.32 10.79
CA GLN A 156 3.20 -30.91 9.64
C GLN A 156 3.90 -29.57 9.90
N LEU A 157 3.15 -28.56 10.35
CA LEU A 157 3.71 -27.25 10.64
C LEU A 157 4.75 -27.31 11.78
N GLY A 158 4.54 -28.19 12.77
CA GLY A 158 5.51 -28.47 13.82
C GLY A 158 6.82 -29.01 13.27
N MET A 159 6.78 -29.97 12.34
CA MET A 159 7.97 -30.49 11.67
C MET A 159 8.70 -29.41 10.85
N GLU A 160 7.95 -28.59 10.11
CA GLU A 160 8.52 -27.49 9.33
C GLU A 160 9.23 -26.46 10.22
N ILE A 161 8.63 -26.09 11.36
CA ILE A 161 9.25 -25.20 12.35
C ILE A 161 10.54 -25.81 12.91
N GLN A 162 10.53 -27.09 13.29
CA GLN A 162 11.72 -27.75 13.84
C GLN A 162 12.87 -27.80 12.82
N SER A 163 12.56 -28.11 11.55
CA SER A 163 13.55 -28.07 10.47
C SER A 163 14.13 -26.66 10.29
N PHE A 164 13.26 -25.65 10.30
CA PHE A 164 13.66 -24.25 10.14
C PHE A 164 14.56 -23.76 11.29
N ILE A 165 14.25 -24.12 12.53
CA ILE A 165 15.05 -23.79 13.72
C ILE A 165 16.41 -24.50 13.69
N SER A 166 16.45 -25.77 13.26
CA SER A 166 17.70 -26.53 13.13
C SER A 166 18.64 -25.85 12.12
N ASP A 167 18.09 -25.41 11.00
CA ASP A 167 18.80 -24.70 9.94
C ASP A 167 19.26 -23.30 10.36
N ALA A 168 18.59 -22.67 11.34
CA ALA A 168 18.86 -21.29 11.78
C ALA A 168 20.32 -21.06 12.18
N SER A 169 20.93 -22.05 12.82
CA SER A 169 22.34 -22.01 13.25
C SER A 169 23.32 -21.78 12.09
N SER A 170 22.98 -22.25 10.89
CA SER A 170 23.81 -22.12 9.68
C SER A 170 23.67 -20.74 9.01
N PHE A 171 22.52 -20.06 9.21
CA PHE A 171 22.21 -18.80 8.55
C PHE A 171 22.40 -17.57 9.44
N MET A 172 22.12 -17.69 10.74
CA MET A 172 22.21 -16.59 11.72
C MET A 172 23.59 -16.50 12.40
N GLY A 173 24.46 -17.50 12.16
CA GLY A 173 25.67 -17.71 12.95
C GLY A 173 25.36 -18.23 14.36
N GLN A 174 26.38 -18.65 15.10
CA GLN A 174 26.20 -18.99 16.51
C GLN A 174 25.72 -17.74 17.25
N ILE A 175 24.46 -17.75 17.66
CA ILE A 175 23.94 -16.79 18.64
C ILE A 175 24.68 -17.12 19.94
N LYS A 176 25.84 -16.50 20.18
CA LYS A 176 26.44 -16.48 21.51
C LYS A 176 25.45 -15.73 22.39
N ALA A 177 24.59 -16.49 23.07
CA ALA A 177 23.85 -15.96 24.19
C ALA A 177 24.88 -15.51 25.22
N GLN A 178 25.21 -14.22 25.22
CA GLN A 178 25.80 -13.57 26.39
C GLN A 178 24.69 -13.53 27.44
N GLY A 179 24.57 -14.63 28.19
CA GLY A 179 23.92 -14.61 29.50
C GLY A 179 24.77 -13.77 30.46
N PRO A 180 24.16 -13.11 31.46
CA PRO A 180 24.91 -12.32 32.43
C PRO A 180 25.67 -13.28 33.35
N GLU A 181 26.99 -13.37 33.17
CA GLU A 181 27.87 -14.01 34.14
C GLU A 181 28.04 -13.09 35.36
N HIS A 182 27.57 -13.60 36.50
CA HIS A 182 28.09 -13.41 37.85
C HIS A 182 28.44 -11.98 38.31
N ALA A 183 27.49 -11.37 39.02
CA ALA A 183 27.82 -10.47 40.14
C ALA A 183 27.40 -11.18 41.43
N ASP A 184 28.31 -11.97 41.98
CA ASP A 184 28.37 -12.34 43.40
C ASP A 184 29.82 -12.73 43.71
N GLN A 185 30.34 -12.23 44.84
CA GLN A 185 31.72 -12.29 45.40
C GLN A 185 32.60 -11.10 44.96
N ASP A 186 33.02 -10.15 45.81
CA ASP A 186 33.14 -10.05 47.29
C ASP A 186 32.79 -8.63 47.79
#